data_AF-A0A9W3TH72-F1
#
_entry.id   AF-A0A9W3TH72-F1
#
_cell.length_a   1.000
_cell.length_b   1.000
_cell.length_c   1.000
_cell.angle_alpha   90.00
_cell.angle_beta   90.00
_cell.angle_gamma   90.00
#
_symmetry.space_group_name_H-M   'P 1'
#
loop_
_entity.id
_entity.type
_entity.pdbx_description
1 polymer ?
#
loop_
_entity_poly.entity_id
_entity_poly.type
_entity_poly.pdbx_seq_one_letter_code
_entity_poly.pdbx_strand_id
1 'polypeptide(L)'
;MWYSIFFDKSGVFQWAGVAAIVSFLAFVSTVISLVVTWIQGKKTRKSTTLVNLRIQELKEIREEGAALISTIRVFLNERNVRINPENKVILETDPIVNKLDAHFNKLYSKLYRQTLHGGDLSIQISANQILLYMLKETDQLVEIQINVSLALDTYSRVEYMEIENSI
;
A
#
# COMPACT_ATOMS: atom_id res chain seq x y z
N MET A 1 35.87 15.90 -47.39
CA MET A 1 35.98 15.59 -45.94
C MET A 1 35.80 14.10 -45.66
N TRP A 2 34.83 13.42 -46.29
CA TRP A 2 34.67 11.95 -46.14
C TRP A 2 35.72 11.12 -46.89
N TYR A 3 36.25 11.61 -48.01
CA TYR A 3 37.27 10.91 -48.82
C TYR A 3 38.56 10.59 -48.05
N SER A 4 39.04 11.52 -47.21
CA SER A 4 40.25 11.34 -46.40
C SER A 4 40.11 10.37 -45.23
N ILE A 5 38.89 9.87 -44.96
CA ILE A 5 38.65 8.84 -43.94
C ILE A 5 38.90 7.44 -44.53
N PHE A 6 38.62 7.27 -45.82
CA PHE A 6 38.71 5.97 -46.50
C PHE A 6 39.93 5.83 -47.42
N PHE A 7 40.59 6.93 -47.78
CA PHE A 7 41.73 6.94 -48.70
C PHE A 7 42.92 7.69 -48.10
N ASP A 8 44.12 7.13 -48.25
CA ASP A 8 45.37 7.76 -47.81
C ASP A 8 45.81 8.90 -48.75
N LYS A 9 46.90 9.60 -48.42
CA LYS A 9 47.44 10.69 -49.26
C LYS A 9 47.91 10.23 -50.65
N SER A 10 48.07 8.93 -50.84
CA SER A 10 48.49 8.25 -52.06
C SER A 10 47.30 7.77 -52.91
N GLY A 11 46.06 7.93 -52.41
CA GLY A 11 44.84 7.48 -53.07
C GLY A 11 44.48 6.00 -52.85
N VAL A 12 45.15 5.31 -51.91
CA VAL A 12 44.91 3.89 -51.62
C VAL A 12 43.82 3.74 -50.55
N PHE A 13 42.86 2.85 -50.79
CA PHE A 13 41.74 2.58 -49.88
C PHE A 13 42.21 1.88 -48.60
N GLN A 14 41.76 2.39 -47.44
CA GLN A 14 42.09 1.86 -46.12
C GLN A 14 40.84 1.33 -45.40
N TRP A 15 40.83 0.02 -45.13
CA TRP A 15 39.80 -0.64 -44.32
C TRP A 15 39.70 -0.10 -42.88
N ALA A 16 40.76 0.52 -42.38
CA ALA A 16 40.80 1.14 -41.06
C ALA A 16 39.74 2.24 -40.89
N GLY A 17 39.46 3.04 -41.93
CA GLY A 17 38.42 4.08 -41.90
C GLY A 17 37.01 3.51 -41.76
N VAL A 18 36.73 2.40 -42.46
CA VAL A 18 35.47 1.66 -42.33
C VAL A 18 35.34 1.08 -40.92
N ALA A 19 36.38 0.41 -40.44
CA ALA A 19 36.41 -0.18 -39.10
C ALA A 19 36.21 0.87 -37.99
N ALA A 20 36.78 2.07 -38.14
CA ALA A 20 36.63 3.17 -37.20
C ALA A 20 35.19 3.68 -37.13
N ILE A 21 34.51 3.87 -38.27
CA ILE A 21 33.10 4.30 -38.31
C ILE A 21 32.19 3.23 -37.70
N VAL A 22 32.39 1.96 -38.07
CA VAL A 22 31.60 0.85 -37.54
C VAL A 22 31.81 0.72 -36.02
N SER A 23 33.04 0.84 -35.54
CA SER A 23 33.36 0.79 -34.11
C SER A 23 32.79 2.00 -33.35
N PHE A 24 32.80 3.19 -33.95
CA PHE A 24 32.19 4.38 -33.37
C PHE A 24 30.67 4.25 -33.27
N LEU A 25 29.99 3.73 -34.31
CA LEU A 25 28.56 3.45 -34.26
C LEU A 25 28.21 2.38 -33.22
N ALA A 26 29.02 1.32 -33.12
CA ALA A 26 28.86 0.30 -32.08
C ALA A 26 29.05 0.88 -30.67
N PHE A 27 30.02 1.78 -30.49
CA PHE A 27 30.25 2.49 -29.24
C PHE A 27 29.05 3.37 -28.87
N VAL A 28 28.54 4.19 -29.80
CA VAL A 28 27.35 5.03 -29.58
C VAL A 28 26.13 4.18 -29.23
N SER A 29 25.91 3.07 -29.93
CA SER A 29 24.83 2.13 -29.64
C SER A 29 24.93 1.53 -28.23
N THR A 30 26.14 1.16 -27.82
CA THR A 30 26.41 0.62 -26.47
C THR A 30 26.14 1.67 -25.38
N VAL A 31 26.57 2.91 -25.60
CA VAL A 31 26.30 4.02 -24.67
C VAL A 31 24.80 4.28 -24.53
N ILE A 32 24.05 4.31 -25.64
CA ILE A 32 22.60 4.46 -25.63
C ILE A 32 21.95 3.31 -24.84
N SER A 33 22.37 2.06 -25.10
CA SER A 33 21.87 0.89 -24.38
C SER A 33 22.09 1.01 -22.88
N LEU A 34 23.29 1.37 -22.43
CA LEU A 34 23.59 1.57 -21.01
C LEU A 34 22.72 2.65 -20.36
N VAL A 35 22.51 3.78 -21.05
CA VAL A 35 21.65 4.86 -20.55
C VAL A 35 20.20 4.40 -20.42
N VAL A 36 19.67 3.70 -21.43
CA VAL A 36 18.31 3.16 -21.40
C VAL A 36 18.15 2.15 -20.26
N THR A 37 19.08 1.21 -20.10
CA THR A 37 19.06 0.22 -19.02
C THR A 37 19.15 0.89 -17.64
N TRP A 38 19.96 1.93 -17.49
CA TRP A 38 20.07 2.67 -16.23
C TRP A 38 18.76 3.39 -15.87
N ILE A 39 18.12 4.05 -16.84
CA ILE A 39 16.82 4.72 -16.65
C ILE A 39 15.74 3.69 -16.29
N GLN A 40 15.68 2.57 -17.02
CA GLN A 40 14.73 1.48 -16.76
C GLN A 40 14.94 0.89 -15.36
N GLY A 41 16.17 0.56 -15.00
CA GLY A 41 16.50 0.03 -13.66
C GLY A 41 16.08 0.97 -12.53
N LYS A 42 16.27 2.28 -12.70
CA LYS A 42 15.81 3.29 -11.74
C LYS A 42 14.28 3.34 -11.64
N LYS A 43 13.58 3.26 -12.78
CA LYS A 43 12.10 3.25 -12.83
C LYS A 43 11.54 1.99 -12.16
N THR A 44 12.08 0.81 -12.49
CA THR A 44 11.66 -0.47 -11.90
C THR A 44 11.87 -0.48 -10.40
N ARG A 45 13.05 -0.08 -9.89
CA ARG A 45 13.30 -0.01 -8.44
C ARG A 45 12.28 0.88 -7.72
N LYS A 46 11.99 2.06 -8.26
CA LYS A 46 10.98 2.97 -7.67
C LYS A 46 9.57 2.34 -7.65
N SER A 47 9.17 1.70 -8.74
CA SER A 47 7.89 0.99 -8.84
C SER A 47 7.81 -0.16 -7.82
N THR A 48 8.83 -1.02 -7.74
CA THR A 48 8.88 -2.13 -6.78
C THR A 48 8.86 -1.64 -5.33
N THR A 49 9.62 -0.59 -5.00
CA THR A 49 9.59 0.00 -3.65
C THR A 49 8.22 0.55 -3.31
N LEU A 50 7.56 1.24 -4.24
CA LEU A 50 6.21 1.77 -4.03
C LEU A 50 5.22 0.62 -3.77
N VAL A 51 5.21 -0.41 -4.62
CA VAL A 51 4.36 -1.60 -4.46
C VAL A 51 4.59 -2.25 -3.09
N ASN A 52 5.85 -2.44 -2.67
CA ASN A 52 6.16 -3.02 -1.36
C ASN A 52 5.64 -2.17 -0.20
N LEU A 53 5.73 -0.84 -0.28
CA LEU A 53 5.17 0.06 0.74
C LEU A 53 3.64 -0.07 0.81
N ARG A 54 2.96 -0.17 -0.34
CA ARG A 54 1.51 -0.37 -0.39
C ARG A 54 1.09 -1.69 0.26
N ILE A 55 1.81 -2.78 -0.03
CA ILE A 55 1.56 -4.11 0.57
C ILE A 55 1.81 -4.07 2.08
N GLN A 56 2.87 -3.40 2.52
CA GLN A 56 3.21 -3.27 3.93
C GLN A 56 2.13 -2.50 4.69
N GLU A 57 1.66 -1.37 4.16
CA GLU A 57 0.56 -0.61 4.74
C GLU A 57 -0.71 -1.45 4.85
N LEU A 58 -1.08 -2.14 3.76
CA LEU A 58 -2.25 -3.02 3.74
C LEU A 58 -2.16 -4.10 4.82
N LYS A 59 -0.99 -4.70 5.00
CA LYS A 59 -0.73 -5.69 6.06
C LYS A 59 -0.92 -5.08 7.45
N GLU A 60 -0.33 -3.90 7.71
CA GLU A 60 -0.42 -3.23 9.00
C GLU A 60 -1.86 -2.83 9.36
N ILE A 61 -2.63 -2.36 8.38
CA ILE A 61 -4.06 -2.04 8.52
C ILE A 61 -4.86 -3.32 8.86
N ARG A 62 -4.59 -4.43 8.15
CA ARG A 62 -5.26 -5.71 8.41
C ARG A 62 -4.93 -6.28 9.78
N GLU A 63 -3.68 -6.20 10.22
CA GLU A 63 -3.26 -6.63 11.55
C GLU A 63 -3.96 -5.82 12.65
N GLU A 64 -4.04 -4.49 12.49
CA GLU A 64 -4.74 -3.64 13.46
C GLU A 64 -6.24 -3.90 13.49
N GLY A 65 -6.85 -4.02 12.31
CA GLY A 65 -8.28 -4.31 12.19
C GLY A 65 -8.64 -5.67 12.79
N ALA A 66 -7.80 -6.68 12.60
CA ALA A 66 -7.96 -7.99 13.23
C ALA A 66 -7.83 -7.91 14.75
N ALA A 67 -6.88 -7.12 15.27
CA ALA A 67 -6.73 -6.90 16.71
C ALA A 67 -7.96 -6.21 17.30
N LEU A 68 -8.47 -5.16 16.65
CA LEU A 68 -9.71 -4.46 17.05
C LEU A 68 -10.90 -5.42 17.12
N ILE A 69 -11.14 -6.17 16.04
CA ILE A 69 -12.24 -7.15 15.96
C ILE A 69 -12.09 -8.24 17.04
N SER A 70 -10.87 -8.72 17.29
CA SER A 70 -10.59 -9.71 18.33
C SER A 70 -10.89 -9.15 19.72
N THR A 71 -10.50 -7.91 20.00
CA THR A 71 -10.79 -7.24 21.27
C THR A 71 -12.29 -7.16 21.53
N ILE A 72 -13.08 -6.82 20.51
CA ILE A 72 -14.55 -6.83 20.59
C ILE A 72 -15.06 -8.24 20.91
N ARG A 73 -14.64 -9.26 20.15
CA ARG A 73 -15.12 -10.63 20.33
C ARG A 73 -14.80 -11.19 21.72
N VAL A 74 -13.58 -10.97 22.21
CA VAL A 74 -13.17 -11.41 23.55
C VAL A 74 -14.06 -10.76 24.60
N PHE A 75 -14.26 -9.44 24.53
CA PHE A 75 -15.13 -8.72 25.46
C PHE A 75 -16.57 -9.24 25.43
N LEU A 76 -17.15 -9.44 24.25
CA LEU A 76 -18.51 -9.97 24.11
C LEU A 76 -18.65 -11.39 24.68
N ASN A 77 -17.64 -12.24 24.47
CA ASN A 77 -17.62 -13.60 24.99
C ASN A 77 -17.50 -13.61 26.53
N GLU A 78 -16.66 -12.76 27.10
CA GLU A 78 -16.49 -12.62 28.55
C GLU A 78 -17.76 -12.11 29.23
N ARG A 79 -18.47 -11.17 28.59
CA ARG A 79 -19.76 -10.66 29.08
C ARG A 79 -20.86 -11.73 29.07
N ASN A 80 -20.77 -12.71 28.16
CA ASN A 80 -21.65 -13.88 28.09
C ASN A 80 -23.15 -13.53 28.18
N VAL A 81 -23.56 -12.50 27.44
CA VAL A 81 -24.92 -11.90 27.52
C VAL A 81 -26.03 -12.90 27.21
N ARG A 82 -25.73 -13.96 26.43
CA ARG A 82 -26.68 -15.05 26.17
C ARG A 82 -27.12 -15.78 27.44
N ILE A 83 -26.23 -15.87 28.43
CA ILE A 83 -26.49 -16.54 29.70
C ILE A 83 -26.97 -15.52 30.75
N ASN A 84 -26.40 -14.31 30.74
CA ASN A 84 -26.80 -13.23 31.65
C ASN A 84 -27.16 -11.94 30.89
N PRO A 85 -28.45 -11.71 30.59
CA PRO A 85 -28.89 -10.54 29.82
C PRO A 85 -28.57 -9.19 30.46
N GLU A 86 -28.40 -9.11 31.78
CA GLU A 86 -28.05 -7.86 32.48
C GLU A 86 -26.66 -7.34 32.09
N ASN A 87 -25.78 -8.24 31.62
CA ASN A 87 -24.44 -7.90 31.15
C ASN A 87 -24.44 -7.18 29.79
N LYS A 88 -25.61 -6.94 29.18
CA LYS A 88 -25.75 -6.20 27.91
C LYS A 88 -25.34 -4.74 28.05
N VAL A 89 -25.51 -4.15 29.24
CA VAL A 89 -25.22 -2.73 29.48
C VAL A 89 -23.71 -2.50 29.57
N ILE A 90 -23.24 -1.48 28.84
CA ILE A 90 -21.85 -1.02 28.89
C ILE A 90 -21.83 0.37 29.52
N LEU A 91 -20.99 0.51 30.54
CA LEU A 91 -20.79 1.79 31.23
C LEU A 91 -19.75 2.61 30.48
N GLU A 92 -19.86 3.94 30.52
CA GLU A 92 -18.86 4.85 29.95
C GLU A 92 -17.45 4.64 30.54
N THR A 93 -17.38 4.13 31.78
CA THR A 93 -16.13 3.80 32.48
C THR A 93 -15.56 2.44 32.12
N ASP A 94 -16.24 1.67 31.25
CA ASP A 94 -15.76 0.34 30.85
C ASP A 94 -14.42 0.48 30.09
N PRO A 95 -13.36 -0.25 30.51
CA PRO A 95 -12.05 -0.20 29.86
C PRO A 95 -12.08 -0.53 28.37
N ILE A 96 -13.12 -1.22 27.88
CA ILE A 96 -13.27 -1.55 26.46
C ILE A 96 -13.30 -0.30 25.57
N VAL A 97 -13.89 0.81 26.04
CA VAL A 97 -13.99 2.05 25.28
C VAL A 97 -12.60 2.60 24.97
N ASN A 98 -11.76 2.75 25.99
CA ASN A 98 -10.39 3.24 25.83
C ASN A 98 -9.51 2.28 25.02
N LYS A 99 -9.70 0.96 25.17
CA LYS A 99 -8.96 -0.04 24.40
C LYS A 99 -9.30 0.05 22.91
N LEU A 100 -10.59 0.14 22.57
CA LEU A 100 -11.04 0.22 21.18
C LEU A 100 -10.68 1.58 20.56
N ASP A 101 -10.75 2.66 21.31
CA ASP A 101 -10.29 3.98 20.87
C ASP A 101 -8.81 3.96 20.45
N ALA A 102 -7.96 3.33 21.26
CA ALA A 102 -6.55 3.17 20.92
C ALA A 102 -6.34 2.35 19.62
N HIS A 103 -7.17 1.34 19.37
CA HIS A 103 -7.13 0.60 18.11
C HIS A 103 -7.60 1.45 16.92
N PHE A 104 -8.67 2.24 17.06
CA PHE A 104 -9.12 3.15 16.00
C PHE A 104 -8.05 4.19 15.66
N ASN A 105 -7.40 4.79 16.66
CA ASN A 105 -6.32 5.75 16.46
C ASN A 105 -5.11 5.12 15.73
N LYS A 106 -4.76 3.87 16.05
CA LYS A 106 -3.71 3.12 15.33
C LYS A 106 -4.12 2.79 13.90
N LEU A 107 -5.38 2.42 13.68
CA LEU A 107 -5.90 2.11 12.35
C LEU A 107 -5.86 3.35 11.45
N TYR A 108 -6.27 4.50 12.00
CA TYR A 108 -6.20 5.79 11.32
C TYR A 108 -4.75 6.20 11.00
N SER A 109 -3.82 6.05 11.95
CA SER A 109 -2.41 6.46 11.73
C SER A 109 -1.68 5.60 10.70
N LYS A 110 -2.07 4.32 10.57
CA LYS A 110 -1.58 3.42 9.52
C LYS A 110 -2.13 3.78 8.13
N LEU A 111 -3.27 4.47 8.06
CA LEU A 111 -3.90 4.92 6.82
C LEU A 111 -3.36 6.29 6.38
N TYR A 112 -2.09 6.34 5.99
CA TYR A 112 -1.41 7.62 5.69
C TYR A 112 -1.50 8.05 4.22
N ARG A 113 -1.87 7.15 3.29
CA ARG A 113 -1.99 7.48 1.87
C ARG A 113 -3.35 8.11 1.55
N GLN A 114 -3.29 9.16 0.73
CA GLN A 114 -4.48 9.86 0.25
C GLN A 114 -4.99 9.23 -1.05
N THR A 115 -5.73 8.12 -0.93
CA THR A 115 -6.49 7.52 -2.03
C THR A 115 -7.99 7.69 -1.79
N LEU A 116 -8.81 7.49 -2.83
CA LEU A 116 -10.27 7.57 -2.69
C LEU A 116 -10.79 6.54 -1.66
N HIS A 117 -10.43 5.26 -1.83
CA HIS A 117 -10.80 4.18 -0.91
C HIS A 117 -10.17 4.33 0.48
N GLY A 118 -9.01 4.99 0.59
CA GLY A 118 -8.43 5.38 1.86
C GLY A 118 -9.27 6.45 2.56
N GLY A 119 -9.77 7.43 1.82
CA GLY A 119 -10.75 8.40 2.32
C GLY A 119 -12.03 7.72 2.83
N ASP A 120 -12.57 6.77 2.07
CA ASP A 120 -13.76 6.02 2.45
C ASP A 120 -13.54 5.21 3.75
N LEU A 121 -12.41 4.51 3.86
CA LEU A 121 -12.05 3.79 5.10
C LEU A 121 -11.88 4.76 6.28
N SER A 122 -11.22 5.90 6.08
CA SER A 122 -11.03 6.93 7.10
C SER A 122 -12.35 7.48 7.66
N ILE A 123 -13.33 7.69 6.79
CA ILE A 123 -14.69 8.08 7.18
C ILE A 123 -15.35 6.98 8.03
N GLN A 124 -15.23 5.72 7.60
CA GLN A 124 -15.79 4.59 8.36
C GLN A 124 -15.14 4.44 9.73
N ILE A 125 -13.81 4.62 9.84
CA ILE A 125 -13.08 4.63 11.10
C ILE A 125 -13.66 5.69 12.04
N SER A 126 -13.77 6.92 11.54
CA SER A 126 -14.26 8.06 12.31
C SER A 126 -15.71 7.87 12.76
N ALA A 127 -16.58 7.36 11.88
CA ALA A 127 -17.98 7.08 12.20
C ALA A 127 -18.13 6.02 13.30
N ASN A 128 -17.33 4.95 13.24
CA ASN A 128 -17.36 3.89 14.26
C ASN A 128 -16.72 4.33 15.58
N GLN A 129 -15.75 5.25 15.55
CA GLN A 129 -15.19 5.87 16.75
C GLN A 129 -16.21 6.77 17.45
N ILE A 130 -17.06 7.49 16.70
CA ILE A 130 -18.19 8.24 17.26
C ILE A 130 -19.21 7.30 17.91
N LEU A 131 -19.57 6.21 17.22
CA LEU A 131 -20.45 5.16 17.77
C LEU A 131 -19.89 4.56 19.06
N LEU A 132 -18.57 4.34 19.13
CA LEU A 132 -17.89 3.84 20.32
C LEU A 132 -18.05 4.78 21.53
N TYR A 133 -18.05 6.10 21.34
CA TYR A 133 -18.29 7.04 22.44
C TYR A 133 -19.76 7.14 22.86
N MET A 134 -20.68 6.64 22.03
CA MET A 134 -22.12 6.60 22.31
C MET A 134 -22.59 5.19 22.72
N LEU A 135 -21.65 4.34 23.12
CA LEU A 135 -21.89 2.94 23.43
C LEU A 135 -22.69 2.80 24.74
N LYS A 136 -23.78 2.06 24.68
CA LYS A 136 -24.68 1.76 25.79
C LYS A 136 -24.91 0.27 25.94
N GLU A 137 -24.91 -0.45 24.82
CA GLU A 137 -25.22 -1.88 24.79
C GLU A 137 -24.23 -2.66 23.92
N THR A 138 -24.06 -3.94 24.23
CA THR A 138 -23.20 -4.87 23.47
C THR A 138 -23.60 -5.03 22.00
N ASP A 139 -24.86 -4.78 21.65
CA ASP A 139 -25.32 -4.86 20.26
C ASP A 139 -24.63 -3.80 19.37
N GLN A 140 -24.30 -2.64 19.94
CA GLN A 140 -23.55 -1.59 19.22
C GLN A 140 -22.09 -1.99 19.00
N LEU A 141 -21.49 -2.79 19.89
CA LEU A 141 -20.16 -3.37 19.64
C LEU A 141 -20.19 -4.37 18.49
N VAL A 142 -21.27 -5.15 18.36
CA VAL A 142 -21.46 -6.06 17.23
C VAL A 142 -21.61 -5.27 15.93
N GLU A 143 -22.36 -4.17 15.96
CA GLU A 143 -22.48 -3.26 14.82
C GLU A 143 -21.12 -2.69 14.40
N ILE A 144 -20.36 -2.15 15.35
CA ILE A 144 -18.99 -1.66 15.11
C ILE A 144 -18.12 -2.75 14.49
N GLN A 145 -18.17 -3.97 15.04
CA GLN A 145 -17.40 -5.11 14.52
C GLN A 145 -17.73 -5.41 13.05
N ILE A 146 -19.02 -5.42 12.69
CA ILE A 146 -19.48 -5.69 11.32
C ILE A 146 -19.04 -4.56 10.39
N ASN A 147 -19.30 -3.31 10.77
CA ASN A 147 -18.97 -2.14 9.96
C ASN A 147 -17.47 -2.06 9.67
N VAL A 148 -16.63 -2.23 10.69
CA VAL A 148 -15.17 -2.23 10.54
C VAL A 148 -14.71 -3.39 9.67
N SER A 149 -15.26 -4.60 9.85
CA SER A 149 -14.90 -5.76 9.02
C SER A 149 -15.21 -5.49 7.54
N LEU A 150 -16.41 -4.99 7.22
CA LEU A 150 -16.83 -4.70 5.86
C LEU A 150 -16.00 -3.58 5.22
N ALA A 151 -15.70 -2.53 5.98
CA ALA A 151 -14.88 -1.42 5.52
C ALA A 151 -13.44 -1.89 5.20
N LEU A 152 -12.85 -2.71 6.08
CA LEU A 152 -11.50 -3.26 5.88
C LEU A 152 -11.44 -4.21 4.70
N ASP A 153 -12.43 -5.09 4.52
CA ASP A 153 -12.49 -6.01 3.38
C ASP A 153 -12.66 -5.23 2.06
N THR A 154 -13.49 -4.20 2.06
CA THR A 154 -13.70 -3.33 0.88
C THR A 154 -12.42 -2.59 0.51
N TYR A 155 -11.79 -1.91 1.47
CA TYR A 155 -10.51 -1.23 1.26
C TYR A 155 -9.45 -2.20 0.73
N SER A 156 -9.32 -3.37 1.36
CA SER A 156 -8.30 -4.36 0.99
C SER A 156 -8.51 -4.87 -0.43
N ARG A 157 -9.75 -5.18 -0.81
CA ARG A 157 -10.07 -5.65 -2.16
C ARG A 157 -9.68 -4.63 -3.22
N VAL A 158 -10.04 -3.35 -3.02
CA VAL A 158 -9.70 -2.28 -3.97
C VAL A 158 -8.18 -2.08 -4.03
N GLU A 159 -7.52 -2.04 -2.88
CA GLU A 159 -6.06 -1.87 -2.80
C GLU A 159 -5.31 -3.01 -3.49
N TYR A 160 -5.74 -4.26 -3.31
CA TYR A 160 -5.16 -5.41 -4.01
C TYR A 160 -5.32 -5.29 -5.53
N MET A 161 -6.51 -4.95 -6.01
CA MET A 161 -6.75 -4.78 -7.45
C MET A 161 -5.88 -3.68 -8.05
N GLU A 162 -5.72 -2.55 -7.35
CA GLU A 162 -4.85 -1.47 -7.81
C GLU A 162 -3.37 -1.84 -7.79
N ILE A 163 -2.91 -2.62 -6.81
CA ILE A 163 -1.55 -3.13 -6.77
C ILE A 163 -1.33 -4.08 -7.96
N GLU A 164 -2.22 -5.03 -8.19
CA GLU A 164 -2.14 -6.00 -9.28
C GLU A 164 -2.10 -5.31 -10.65
N ASN A 165 -2.94 -4.29 -10.86
CA ASN A 165 -2.96 -3.49 -12.09
C ASN A 165 -1.72 -2.58 -12.26
N SER A 166 -0.91 -2.39 -11.21
CA SER A 166 0.28 -1.52 -11.23
C SER A 166 1.60 -2.27 -11.44
N ILE A 167 1.55 -3.61 -11.46
CA ILE A 167 2.66 -4.53 -11.74
C ILE A 167 2.73 -4.79 -13.25
#